data_AF-A0A845Z1A8-F1
#
_entry.id   AF-A0A845Z1A8-F1
#
_cell.length_a   1.000
_cell.length_b   1.000
_cell.length_c   1.000
_cell.angle_alpha   90.00
_cell.angle_beta   90.00
_cell.angle_gamma   90.00
#
_symmetry.space_group_name_H-M   'P 1'
#
loop_
_entity.id
_entity.type
_entity.pdbx_description
1 polymer ?
#
loop_
_entity_poly.entity_id
_entity_poly.type
_entity_poly.pdbx_seq_one_letter_code
_entity_poly.pdbx_strand_id
1 'polypeptide(L)'
;MPRRHDHHASDQAAFDLAGGVLLRTEHELVVDKPAGLPSEARSSSARSVLRAVFDAGHTEARLPHRLDAVTSGVLVVALDRLSAAWHGEQIAGRAWCKLYIARVPAEAAPGLVGDHVVHLKRAGRMARVVRSGGDRAETRVLAVAGDPVNRRSAQALIEITTGRFHQIRVTMAHLGAPLIGDTAYGGPSGELLLDHAALRMTPAESREVVWVRSARSRDRLGPFAPELSELLDEISDAS
;
A
#
# COMPACT_ATOMS: atom_id res chain seq x y z
N MET A 1 16.87 10.10 -42.37
CA MET A 1 16.92 10.59 -40.97
C MET A 1 15.51 11.03 -40.57
N PRO A 2 14.64 10.16 -40.02
CA PRO A 2 13.35 10.62 -39.52
C PRO A 2 13.49 11.08 -38.07
N ARG A 3 12.89 12.25 -37.81
CA ARG A 3 12.84 12.96 -36.54
C ARG A 3 12.20 12.06 -35.48
N ARG A 4 12.84 11.90 -34.33
CA ARG A 4 12.22 11.27 -33.15
C ARG A 4 11.10 12.19 -32.70
N HIS A 5 9.88 11.66 -32.75
CA HIS A 5 8.72 12.25 -32.11
C HIS A 5 8.98 12.27 -30.60
N ASP A 6 9.16 13.45 -30.03
CA ASP A 6 9.03 13.68 -28.61
C ASP A 6 7.59 13.35 -28.22
N HIS A 7 7.40 12.15 -27.68
CA HIS A 7 6.13 11.76 -27.09
C HIS A 7 5.84 12.67 -25.90
N HIS A 8 4.74 13.41 -26.06
CA HIS A 8 4.09 14.27 -25.10
C HIS A 8 4.37 13.91 -23.64
N ALA A 9 4.95 14.86 -22.91
CA ALA A 9 4.68 15.02 -21.49
C ALA A 9 3.15 15.16 -21.35
N SER A 10 2.49 14.06 -21.02
CA SER A 10 1.08 14.07 -20.73
C SER A 10 0.85 14.91 -19.48
N ASP A 11 -0.01 15.90 -19.67
CA ASP A 11 -0.61 16.76 -18.67
C ASP A 11 -1.27 15.90 -17.58
N GLN A 12 -0.49 15.52 -16.56
CA GLN A 12 -1.00 14.78 -15.41
C GLN A 12 -1.49 15.80 -14.40
N ALA A 13 -2.82 15.97 -14.32
CA ALA A 13 -3.51 16.82 -13.36
C ALA A 13 -2.89 16.72 -11.94
N ALA A 14 -2.89 17.85 -11.22
CA ALA A 14 -2.60 17.87 -9.79
C ALA A 14 -3.44 16.81 -9.06
N PHE A 15 -2.90 16.19 -8.01
CA PHE A 15 -3.71 15.30 -7.18
C PHE A 15 -4.85 16.11 -6.58
N ASP A 16 -6.07 15.86 -7.05
CA ASP A 16 -7.26 16.49 -6.51
C ASP A 16 -7.57 15.87 -5.15
N LEU A 17 -7.18 16.61 -4.11
CA LEU A 17 -7.47 16.23 -2.73
C LEU A 17 -8.97 16.16 -2.46
N ALA A 18 -9.80 16.93 -3.16
CA ALA A 18 -11.24 16.92 -2.94
C ALA A 18 -11.88 15.61 -3.42
N GLY A 19 -11.50 15.10 -4.60
CA GLY A 19 -11.98 13.82 -5.13
C GLY A 19 -11.30 12.56 -4.57
N GLY A 20 -10.26 12.72 -3.75
CA GLY A 20 -9.42 11.62 -3.26
C GLY A 20 -9.53 11.31 -1.78
N VAL A 21 -10.36 12.02 -0.99
CA VAL A 21 -10.46 11.80 0.46
C VAL A 21 -11.47 10.70 0.79
N LEU A 22 -11.00 9.70 1.54
CA LEU A 22 -11.77 8.56 2.03
C LEU A 22 -12.34 8.80 3.43
N LEU A 23 -11.60 9.53 4.27
CA LEU A 23 -11.99 9.92 5.62
C LEU A 23 -11.33 11.25 5.97
N ARG A 24 -12.07 12.11 6.68
CA ARG A 24 -11.60 13.41 7.16
C ARG A 24 -12.04 13.59 8.60
N THR A 25 -11.08 13.93 9.46
CA THR A 25 -11.33 14.39 10.83
C THR A 25 -10.68 15.76 11.03
N GLU A 26 -10.70 16.26 12.26
CA GLU A 26 -9.91 17.43 12.65
C GLU A 26 -8.39 17.18 12.55
N HIS A 27 -7.96 15.94 12.77
CA HIS A 27 -6.56 15.57 13.00
C HIS A 27 -5.92 14.82 11.84
N GLU A 28 -6.71 14.28 10.91
CA GLU A 28 -6.17 13.49 9.81
C GLU A 28 -7.02 13.54 8.54
N LEU A 29 -6.34 13.32 7.42
CA LEU A 29 -6.94 12.98 6.14
C LEU A 29 -6.50 11.59 5.77
N VAL A 30 -7.45 10.74 5.41
CA VAL A 30 -7.16 9.48 4.75
C VAL A 30 -7.51 9.63 3.29
N VAL A 31 -6.53 9.42 2.42
CA VAL A 31 -6.68 9.64 0.98
C VAL A 31 -6.47 8.35 0.19
N ASP A 32 -7.13 8.28 -0.96
CA ASP A 32 -6.96 7.24 -1.96
C ASP A 32 -5.85 7.65 -2.93
N LYS A 33 -4.61 7.32 -2.59
CA LYS A 33 -3.43 7.72 -3.36
C LYS A 33 -3.40 6.98 -4.72
N PRO A 34 -3.27 7.69 -5.85
CA PRO A 34 -3.08 7.02 -7.13
C PRO A 34 -1.68 6.39 -7.25
N ALA A 35 -1.58 5.33 -8.06
CA ALA A 35 -0.28 4.82 -8.49
C ALA A 35 0.44 5.86 -9.37
N GLY A 36 1.77 5.91 -9.30
CA GLY A 36 2.62 6.88 -9.99
C GLY A 36 2.92 8.15 -9.17
N LEU A 37 2.12 8.48 -8.14
CA LEU A 37 2.34 9.63 -7.28
C LEU A 37 3.08 9.24 -5.99
N PRO A 38 4.26 9.81 -5.67
CA PRO A 38 4.92 9.57 -4.39
C PRO A 38 4.06 10.05 -3.20
N SER A 39 4.16 9.36 -2.06
CA SER A 39 3.58 9.87 -0.80
C SER A 39 4.25 11.19 -0.41
N GLU A 40 5.58 11.23 -0.49
CA GLU A 40 6.43 12.37 -0.15
C GLU A 40 7.39 12.68 -1.31
N ALA A 41 7.57 13.96 -1.60
CA ALA A 41 8.43 14.44 -2.66
C ALA A 41 9.92 14.26 -2.32
N ARG A 42 10.75 13.91 -3.32
CA ARG A 42 12.22 13.81 -3.13
C ARG A 42 12.94 15.15 -3.29
N SER A 43 12.25 16.15 -3.81
CA SER A 43 12.71 17.53 -3.95
C SER A 43 11.51 18.46 -3.74
N SER A 44 11.77 19.72 -3.39
CA SER A 44 10.72 20.72 -3.13
C SER A 44 9.80 20.99 -4.33
N SER A 45 10.28 20.75 -5.56
CA SER A 45 9.56 20.93 -6.81
C SER A 45 8.81 19.68 -7.30
N ALA A 46 9.05 18.51 -6.69
CA ALA A 46 8.41 17.28 -7.13
C ALA A 46 6.99 17.16 -6.55
N ARG A 47 6.07 16.62 -7.36
CA ARG A 47 4.69 16.35 -6.92
C ARG A 47 4.65 15.18 -5.94
N SER A 48 3.81 15.28 -4.93
CA SER A 48 3.49 14.20 -4.00
C SER A 48 2.14 14.45 -3.34
N VAL A 49 1.60 13.44 -2.65
CA VAL A 49 0.39 13.63 -1.84
C VAL A 49 0.63 14.70 -0.77
N LEU A 50 1.71 14.58 -0.01
CA LEU A 50 2.00 15.55 1.06
C LEU A 50 2.12 16.99 0.54
N ARG A 51 2.68 17.17 -0.66
CA ARG A 51 2.76 18.49 -1.28
C ARG A 51 1.37 19.04 -1.62
N ALA A 52 0.48 18.21 -2.17
CA ALA A 52 -0.89 18.62 -2.43
C ALA A 52 -1.64 18.99 -1.14
N VAL A 53 -1.37 18.28 -0.03
CA VAL A 53 -1.92 18.60 1.31
C VAL A 53 -1.40 19.96 1.82
N PHE A 54 -0.11 20.25 1.62
CA PHE A 54 0.47 21.55 1.95
C PHE A 54 -0.11 22.68 1.11
N ASP A 55 -0.25 22.48 -0.21
CA ASP A 55 -0.83 23.46 -1.13
C ASP A 55 -2.32 23.72 -0.80
N ALA A 56 -3.01 22.77 -0.14
CA ALA A 56 -4.35 22.92 0.39
C ALA A 56 -4.42 23.61 1.78
N GLY A 57 -3.29 24.08 2.31
CA GLY A 57 -3.22 24.88 3.55
C GLY A 57 -2.83 24.12 4.82
N HIS A 58 -2.61 22.80 4.76
CA HIS A 58 -2.25 21.99 5.92
C HIS A 58 -0.72 21.84 6.07
N THR A 59 0.00 22.94 6.27
CA THR A 59 1.48 22.96 6.23
C THR A 59 2.19 22.18 7.33
N GLU A 60 1.49 21.85 8.42
CA GLU A 60 2.01 21.03 9.52
C GLU A 60 1.82 19.52 9.32
N ALA A 61 1.19 19.13 8.20
CA ALA A 61 0.88 17.73 7.93
C ALA A 61 2.13 16.84 7.86
N ARG A 62 1.99 15.60 8.32
CA ARG A 62 3.05 14.59 8.33
C ARG A 62 2.50 13.23 7.90
N LEU A 63 3.41 12.39 7.43
CA LEU A 63 3.07 11.03 7.00
C LEU A 63 3.51 10.01 8.06
N PRO A 64 2.58 9.41 8.84
CA PRO A 64 2.94 8.37 9.80
C PRO A 64 3.41 7.08 9.11
N HIS A 65 2.98 6.86 7.85
CA HIS A 65 3.46 5.81 6.98
C HIS A 65 3.59 6.30 5.53
N ARG A 66 4.23 5.51 4.68
CA ARG A 66 4.40 5.85 3.26
C ARG A 66 4.05 4.67 2.39
N LEU A 67 3.40 4.95 1.26
CA LEU A 67 3.28 4.04 0.14
C LEU A 67 4.34 4.39 -0.91
N ASP A 68 4.89 3.37 -1.58
CA ASP A 68 5.77 3.57 -2.72
C ASP A 68 5.04 4.35 -3.82
N ALA A 69 5.80 5.04 -4.69
CA ALA A 69 5.21 5.81 -5.79
C ALA A 69 4.29 4.95 -6.67
N VAL A 70 4.69 3.70 -6.93
CA VAL A 70 3.94 2.74 -7.76
C VAL A 70 2.75 2.09 -7.05
N THR A 71 2.68 2.18 -5.72
CA THR A 71 1.60 1.55 -4.92
C THR A 71 0.42 2.50 -4.81
N SER A 72 -0.79 2.06 -5.09
CA SER A 72 -2.01 2.87 -4.89
C SER A 72 -2.68 2.57 -3.54
N GLY A 73 -3.74 3.32 -3.21
CA GLY A 73 -4.67 3.00 -2.14
C GLY A 73 -4.53 3.88 -0.90
N VAL A 74 -4.97 3.35 0.23
CA VAL A 74 -5.21 4.09 1.47
C VAL A 74 -3.92 4.71 2.04
N LEU A 75 -3.86 6.04 2.15
CA LEU A 75 -2.75 6.75 2.78
C LEU A 75 -3.28 7.72 3.84
N VAL A 76 -2.91 7.48 5.10
CA VAL A 76 -3.14 8.42 6.21
C VAL A 76 -2.13 9.57 6.14
N VAL A 77 -2.65 10.77 6.27
CA VAL A 77 -1.93 12.03 6.45
C VAL A 77 -2.38 12.63 7.76
N ALA A 78 -1.48 12.66 8.75
CA ALA A 78 -1.72 13.38 10.00
C ALA A 78 -1.61 14.88 9.72
N LEU A 79 -2.53 15.69 10.25
CA LEU A 79 -2.59 17.13 9.95
C LEU A 79 -1.67 17.96 10.84
N ASP A 80 -1.13 17.38 11.91
CA ASP A 80 -0.24 18.02 12.86
C ASP A 80 0.77 17.02 13.46
N ARG A 81 1.61 17.51 14.37
CA ARG A 81 2.67 16.71 15.01
C ARG A 81 2.13 15.71 16.04
N LEU A 82 1.08 16.05 16.78
CA LEU A 82 0.50 15.20 17.82
C LEU A 82 -0.23 14.02 17.18
N SER A 83 -1.05 14.26 16.16
CA SER A 83 -1.73 13.20 15.40
C SER A 83 -0.73 12.29 14.68
N ALA A 84 0.40 12.84 14.19
CA ALA A 84 1.47 12.04 13.61
C ALA A 84 2.15 11.12 14.64
N ALA A 85 2.38 11.62 15.86
CA ALA A 85 2.97 10.84 16.95
C ALA A 85 2.02 9.74 17.40
N TRP A 86 0.72 10.06 17.57
CA TRP A 86 -0.34 9.08 17.87
C TRP A 86 -0.32 7.92 16.90
N HIS A 87 -0.39 8.20 15.59
CA HIS A 87 -0.36 7.14 14.57
C HIS A 87 0.98 6.38 14.55
N GLY A 88 2.09 7.07 14.83
CA GLY A 88 3.39 6.44 15.02
C GLY A 88 3.38 5.38 16.12
N GLU A 89 2.77 5.68 17.26
CA GLU A 89 2.60 4.74 18.38
C GLU A 89 1.70 3.56 17.99
N GLN A 90 0.57 3.81 17.31
CA GLN A 90 -0.32 2.75 16.84
C GLN A 90 0.38 1.79 15.86
N ILE A 91 1.20 2.31 14.95
CA ILE A 91 1.99 1.51 14.00
C ILE A 91 3.09 0.74 14.75
N ALA A 92 3.80 1.37 15.68
CA ALA A 92 4.85 0.73 16.47
C ALA A 92 4.29 -0.40 17.36
N GLY A 93 3.10 -0.18 17.92
CA GLY A 93 2.33 -1.15 18.70
C GLY A 93 1.58 -2.20 17.87
N ARG A 94 1.69 -2.16 16.52
CA ARG A 94 1.02 -3.09 15.59
C ARG A 94 -0.51 -3.10 15.71
N ALA A 95 -1.11 -2.00 16.13
CA ALA A 95 -2.56 -1.87 16.21
C ALA A 95 -3.22 -1.80 14.82
N TRP A 96 -2.48 -1.27 13.84
CA TRP A 96 -2.93 -1.18 12.46
C TRP A 96 -2.89 -2.54 11.76
N CYS A 97 -3.97 -2.85 11.03
CA CYS A 97 -4.00 -3.94 10.07
C CYS A 97 -4.14 -3.35 8.65
N LYS A 98 -3.23 -3.74 7.75
CA LYS A 98 -3.17 -3.21 6.39
C LYS A 98 -3.38 -4.34 5.39
N LEU A 99 -4.44 -4.24 4.61
CA LEU A 99 -4.78 -5.20 3.56
C LEU A 99 -4.38 -4.65 2.19
N TYR A 100 -3.64 -5.45 1.45
CA TYR A 100 -3.16 -5.16 0.13
C TYR A 100 -3.70 -6.16 -0.87
N ILE A 101 -3.94 -5.69 -2.09
CA ILE A 101 -4.14 -6.54 -3.25
C ILE A 101 -2.90 -6.41 -4.13
N ALA A 102 -2.32 -7.56 -4.49
CA ALA A 102 -1.17 -7.60 -5.39
C ALA A 102 -1.43 -8.58 -6.54
N ARG A 103 -1.02 -8.19 -7.75
CA ARG A 103 -1.10 -9.09 -8.92
C ARG A 103 0.16 -9.95 -8.99
N VAL A 104 -0.04 -11.25 -9.02
CA VAL A 104 1.02 -12.28 -9.06
C VAL A 104 0.83 -13.20 -10.27
N PRO A 105 1.86 -13.92 -10.72
CA PRO A 105 1.72 -14.95 -11.75
C PRO A 105 0.82 -16.08 -11.27
N ALA A 106 -0.09 -16.56 -12.13
CA ALA A 106 -1.05 -17.60 -11.74
C ALA A 106 -0.36 -18.92 -11.38
N GLU A 107 0.76 -19.24 -12.03
CA GLU A 107 1.57 -20.42 -11.76
C GLU A 107 2.25 -20.39 -10.37
N ALA A 108 2.39 -19.22 -9.77
CA ALA A 108 2.99 -19.03 -8.44
C ALA A 108 1.93 -18.93 -7.33
N ALA A 109 0.63 -18.99 -7.67
CA ALA A 109 -0.47 -18.98 -6.71
C ALA A 109 -0.51 -20.23 -5.79
N PRO A 110 -0.24 -21.47 -6.28
CA PRO A 110 -0.29 -22.64 -5.41
C PRO A 110 0.71 -22.55 -4.26
N GLY A 111 0.24 -22.75 -3.03
CA GLY A 111 1.09 -22.74 -1.83
C GLY A 111 1.48 -21.35 -1.31
N LEU A 112 0.93 -20.27 -1.88
CA LEU A 112 1.26 -18.90 -1.48
C LEU A 112 0.53 -18.46 -0.20
N VAL A 113 -0.66 -19.00 0.05
CA VAL A 113 -1.49 -18.72 1.24
C VAL A 113 -0.78 -19.18 2.51
N GLY A 114 -0.70 -18.30 3.51
CA GLY A 114 -0.06 -18.57 4.79
C GLY A 114 0.74 -17.39 5.35
N ASP A 115 1.36 -17.62 6.50
CA ASP A 115 2.19 -16.65 7.20
C ASP A 115 3.65 -16.72 6.76
N HIS A 116 4.19 -15.58 6.34
CA HIS A 116 5.56 -15.47 5.83
C HIS A 116 6.35 -14.48 6.69
N VAL A 117 7.39 -14.99 7.37
CA VAL A 117 8.30 -14.20 8.19
C VAL A 117 9.69 -14.19 7.56
N VAL A 118 10.13 -12.99 7.16
CA VAL A 118 11.46 -12.78 6.57
C VAL A 118 12.19 -11.65 7.27
N HIS A 119 13.52 -11.60 7.12
CA HIS A 119 14.34 -10.49 7.62
C HIS A 119 14.83 -9.66 6.45
N LEU A 120 14.47 -8.37 6.43
CA LEU A 120 14.73 -7.48 5.32
C LEU A 120 15.82 -6.47 5.66
N LYS A 121 16.80 -6.34 4.76
CA LYS A 121 17.82 -5.30 4.84
C LYS A 121 17.77 -4.42 3.60
N ARG A 122 17.75 -3.11 3.81
CA ARG A 122 17.83 -2.14 2.72
C ARG A 122 19.23 -2.17 2.09
N ALA A 123 19.27 -2.24 0.76
CA ALA A 123 20.48 -2.17 -0.06
C ALA A 123 20.27 -1.09 -1.14
N GLY A 124 20.60 0.15 -0.81
CA GLY A 124 20.40 1.30 -1.70
C GLY A 124 18.91 1.56 -1.98
N ARG A 125 18.50 1.38 -3.25
CA ARG A 125 17.13 1.58 -3.73
C ARG A 125 16.26 0.32 -3.68
N MET A 126 16.79 -0.77 -3.14
CA MET A 126 16.10 -2.07 -3.03
C MET A 126 16.16 -2.59 -1.59
N ALA A 127 15.36 -3.62 -1.30
CA ALA A 127 15.48 -4.45 -0.11
C ALA A 127 15.92 -5.86 -0.52
N ARG A 128 16.50 -6.61 0.42
CA ARG A 128 16.88 -8.02 0.24
C ARG A 128 16.48 -8.82 1.46
N VAL A 129 16.06 -10.06 1.25
CA VAL A 129 15.97 -11.05 2.33
C VAL A 129 17.37 -11.46 2.74
N VAL A 130 17.65 -11.42 4.05
CA VAL A 130 18.95 -11.75 4.63
C VAL A 130 18.81 -12.75 5.77
N ARG A 131 19.86 -13.55 6.02
CA ARG A 131 19.88 -14.51 7.13
C ARG A 131 20.21 -13.86 8.48
N SER A 132 20.88 -12.70 8.48
CA SER A 132 21.25 -11.98 9.70
C SER A 132 21.27 -10.46 9.47
N GLY A 133 20.99 -9.70 10.53
CA GLY A 133 21.09 -8.23 10.54
C GLY A 133 20.07 -7.49 9.68
N GLY A 134 18.92 -8.12 9.39
CA GLY A 134 17.76 -7.49 8.75
C GLY A 134 16.61 -7.30 9.74
N ASP A 135 15.70 -6.40 9.41
CA ASP A 135 14.50 -6.14 10.19
C ASP A 135 13.45 -7.21 9.94
N ARG A 136 12.85 -7.75 11.00
CA ARG A 136 11.74 -8.71 10.88
C ARG A 136 10.54 -8.06 10.14
N ALA A 137 10.06 -8.77 9.13
CA ALA A 137 8.92 -8.44 8.31
C ALA A 137 7.94 -9.62 8.32
N GLU A 138 6.68 -9.31 8.56
CA GLU A 138 5.58 -10.26 8.70
C GLU A 138 4.53 -9.93 7.65
N THR A 139 4.28 -10.90 6.77
CA THR A 139 3.36 -10.80 5.66
C THR A 139 2.53 -12.06 5.61
N ARG A 140 1.21 -11.92 5.70
CA ARG A 140 0.27 -13.03 5.61
C ARG A 140 -0.45 -12.94 4.27
N VAL A 141 -0.38 -13.99 3.47
CA VAL A 141 -1.22 -14.11 2.27
C VAL A 141 -2.48 -14.83 2.69
N LEU A 142 -3.60 -14.13 2.67
CA LEU A 142 -4.89 -14.61 3.18
C LEU A 142 -5.58 -15.50 2.15
N ALA A 143 -5.60 -15.05 0.90
CA ALA A 143 -6.22 -15.75 -0.21
C ALA A 143 -5.59 -15.36 -1.54
N VAL A 144 -5.81 -16.21 -2.54
CA VAL A 144 -5.42 -15.95 -3.93
C VAL A 144 -6.60 -16.27 -4.83
N ALA A 145 -7.01 -15.31 -5.64
CA ALA A 145 -8.09 -15.45 -6.61
C ALA A 145 -7.53 -15.33 -8.03
N GLY A 146 -7.94 -16.23 -8.93
CA GLY A 146 -7.55 -16.14 -10.34
C GLY A 146 -8.11 -14.88 -11.00
N ASP A 147 -7.36 -14.30 -11.94
CA ASP A 147 -7.87 -13.18 -12.74
C ASP A 147 -8.80 -13.72 -13.85
N PRO A 148 -10.08 -13.29 -13.89
CA PRO A 148 -11.04 -13.80 -14.87
C PRO A 148 -10.71 -13.38 -16.32
N VAL A 149 -9.96 -12.29 -16.49
CA VAL A 149 -9.58 -11.71 -17.79
C VAL A 149 -8.23 -12.26 -18.24
N ASN A 150 -7.27 -12.45 -17.34
CA ASN A 150 -5.93 -12.92 -17.66
C ASN A 150 -5.55 -14.17 -16.84
N ARG A 151 -5.73 -15.35 -17.46
CA ARG A 151 -5.42 -16.67 -16.86
C ARG A 151 -3.95 -16.87 -16.46
N ARG A 152 -3.03 -16.02 -16.90
CA ARG A 152 -1.61 -16.04 -16.46
C ARG A 152 -1.37 -15.21 -15.20
N SER A 153 -2.41 -14.61 -14.65
CA SER A 153 -2.31 -13.80 -13.44
C SER A 153 -3.36 -14.20 -12.41
N ALA A 154 -3.03 -13.95 -11.16
CA ALA A 154 -3.91 -14.04 -10.02
C ALA A 154 -3.75 -12.77 -9.18
N GLN A 155 -4.70 -12.54 -8.27
CA GLN A 155 -4.63 -11.51 -7.26
C GLN A 155 -4.45 -12.19 -5.91
N ALA A 156 -3.49 -11.72 -5.12
CA ALA A 156 -3.28 -12.14 -3.75
C ALA A 156 -3.82 -11.06 -2.81
N LEU A 157 -4.65 -11.47 -1.84
CA LEU A 157 -5.02 -10.65 -0.69
C LEU A 157 -3.95 -10.84 0.39
N ILE A 158 -3.31 -9.75 0.78
CA ILE A 158 -2.11 -9.76 1.62
C ILE A 158 -2.33 -8.84 2.82
N GLU A 159 -2.17 -9.38 4.02
CA GLU A 159 -2.13 -8.61 5.25
C GLU A 159 -0.67 -8.35 5.67
N ILE A 160 -0.39 -7.11 6.11
CA ILE A 160 0.86 -6.79 6.81
C ILE A 160 0.59 -6.01 8.10
N THR A 161 1.25 -6.44 9.18
CA THR A 161 1.32 -5.72 10.46
C THR A 161 2.61 -4.91 10.62
N THR A 162 3.59 -5.20 9.77
CA THR A 162 4.88 -4.46 9.68
C THR A 162 4.88 -3.51 8.47
N GLY A 163 5.89 -2.66 8.34
CA GLY A 163 5.96 -1.61 7.32
C GLY A 163 7.36 -1.39 6.76
N ARG A 164 8.07 -2.47 6.42
CA ARG A 164 9.45 -2.39 5.91
C ARG A 164 9.49 -1.92 4.45
N PHE A 165 10.61 -1.32 4.06
CA PHE A 165 10.80 -0.79 2.71
C PHE A 165 10.63 -1.88 1.64
N HIS A 166 9.73 -1.65 0.66
CA HIS A 166 9.37 -2.61 -0.39
C HIS A 166 8.93 -4.00 0.13
N GLN A 167 8.43 -4.11 1.37
CA GLN A 167 8.20 -5.39 2.07
C GLN A 167 7.45 -6.43 1.23
N ILE A 168 6.24 -6.10 0.76
CA ILE A 168 5.43 -7.06 -0.03
C ILE A 168 6.20 -7.47 -1.28
N ARG A 169 6.76 -6.49 -2.02
CA ARG A 169 7.45 -6.74 -3.28
C ARG A 169 8.62 -7.71 -3.13
N VAL A 170 9.49 -7.50 -2.13
CA VAL A 170 10.64 -8.37 -1.87
C VAL A 170 10.23 -9.72 -1.28
N THR A 171 9.25 -9.76 -0.39
CA THR A 171 8.74 -11.01 0.18
C THR A 171 8.12 -11.89 -0.89
N MET A 172 7.23 -11.36 -1.72
CA MET A 172 6.57 -12.13 -2.78
C MET A 172 7.57 -12.65 -3.81
N ALA A 173 8.58 -11.85 -4.18
CA ALA A 173 9.67 -12.32 -5.03
C ALA A 173 10.51 -13.42 -4.36
N HIS A 174 10.77 -13.32 -3.06
CA HIS A 174 11.48 -14.37 -2.30
C HIS A 174 10.70 -15.69 -2.26
N LEU A 175 9.37 -15.62 -2.23
CA LEU A 175 8.47 -16.79 -2.27
C LEU A 175 8.34 -17.39 -3.68
N GLY A 176 9.01 -16.84 -4.70
CA GLY A 176 8.88 -17.28 -6.09
C GLY A 176 7.63 -16.74 -6.79
N ALA A 177 6.92 -15.79 -6.20
CA ALA A 177 5.73 -15.14 -6.73
C ALA A 177 5.94 -13.62 -6.93
N PRO A 178 6.97 -13.18 -7.68
CA PRO A 178 7.24 -11.75 -7.84
C PRO A 178 6.06 -11.05 -8.51
N LEU A 179 5.73 -9.83 -8.06
CA LEU A 179 4.57 -9.11 -8.56
C LEU A 179 4.71 -8.85 -10.07
N ILE A 180 3.63 -9.06 -10.83
CA ILE A 180 3.61 -8.75 -12.27
C ILE A 180 3.94 -7.28 -12.48
N GLY A 181 4.79 -6.95 -13.46
CA GLY A 181 5.23 -5.58 -13.75
C GLY A 181 6.32 -5.04 -12.82
N ASP A 182 6.71 -5.77 -11.76
CA ASP A 182 7.75 -5.34 -10.83
C ASP A 182 9.16 -5.71 -11.32
N THR A 183 9.67 -4.92 -12.25
CA THR A 183 11.01 -5.11 -12.83
C THR A 183 12.14 -5.06 -11.81
N ALA A 184 11.96 -4.34 -10.69
CA ALA A 184 12.99 -4.26 -9.65
C ALA A 184 13.15 -5.61 -8.91
N TYR A 185 12.09 -6.39 -8.80
CA TYR A 185 12.10 -7.67 -8.09
C TYR A 185 11.87 -8.87 -9.00
N GLY A 186 12.13 -8.73 -10.30
CA GLY A 186 12.12 -9.84 -11.26
C GLY A 186 10.72 -10.29 -11.68
N GLY A 187 9.71 -9.43 -11.52
CA GLY A 187 8.35 -9.69 -11.99
C GLY A 187 8.27 -9.86 -13.51
N PRO A 188 7.38 -10.72 -14.02
CA PRO A 188 7.15 -10.83 -15.45
C PRO A 188 6.54 -9.54 -16.02
N SER A 189 6.64 -9.36 -17.34
CA SER A 189 6.07 -8.21 -18.03
C SER A 189 4.56 -8.10 -17.81
N GLY A 190 4.10 -6.89 -17.50
CA GLY A 190 2.69 -6.57 -17.32
C GLY A 190 2.52 -5.28 -16.53
N GLU A 191 1.28 -4.95 -16.21
CA GLU A 191 0.96 -3.81 -15.37
C GLU A 191 1.13 -4.17 -13.90
N LEU A 192 1.92 -3.35 -13.18
CA LEU A 192 2.10 -3.51 -11.74
C LEU A 192 0.83 -3.10 -11.00
N LEU A 193 0.27 -4.06 -10.27
CA LEU A 193 -0.79 -3.83 -9.30
C LEU A 193 -0.26 -4.18 -7.91
N LEU A 194 -0.10 -3.15 -7.09
CA LEU A 194 0.05 -3.25 -5.65
C LEU A 194 -0.77 -2.13 -5.03
N ASP A 195 -1.80 -2.51 -4.29
CA ASP A 195 -2.87 -1.60 -3.90
C ASP A 195 -3.18 -1.79 -2.42
N HIS A 196 -3.00 -0.75 -1.61
CA HIS A 196 -3.37 -0.75 -0.20
C HIS A 196 -4.89 -0.60 -0.10
N ALA A 197 -5.58 -1.73 -0.20
CA ALA A 197 -7.01 -1.81 -0.44
C ALA A 197 -7.86 -1.43 0.78
N ALA A 198 -7.39 -1.76 1.98
CA ALA A 198 -8.08 -1.41 3.22
C ALA A 198 -7.11 -1.24 4.39
N LEU A 199 -7.46 -0.35 5.31
CA LEU A 199 -6.74 -0.08 6.54
C LEU A 199 -7.69 -0.15 7.73
N ARG A 200 -7.35 -0.95 8.73
CA ARG A 200 -7.91 -0.86 10.08
C ARG A 200 -7.04 0.05 10.91
N MET A 201 -7.63 1.08 11.50
CA MET A 201 -6.93 2.01 12.38
C MET A 201 -7.88 2.62 13.40
N THR A 202 -7.32 3.25 14.43
CA THR A 202 -8.06 4.14 15.33
C THR A 202 -7.70 5.58 14.97
N PRO A 203 -8.65 6.40 14.52
CA PRO A 203 -8.42 7.82 14.26
C PRO A 203 -7.84 8.52 15.49
N ALA A 204 -7.03 9.56 15.29
CA ALA A 204 -6.51 10.35 16.41
C ALA A 204 -7.67 10.90 17.27
N GLU A 205 -7.53 10.77 18.58
CA GLU A 205 -8.52 11.16 19.61
C GLU A 205 -9.86 10.39 19.57
N SER A 206 -10.01 9.41 18.69
CA SER A 206 -11.14 8.47 18.72
C SER A 206 -10.85 7.28 19.63
N ARG A 207 -11.91 6.68 20.17
CA ARG A 207 -11.86 5.35 20.82
C ARG A 207 -12.37 4.23 19.91
N GLU A 208 -12.95 4.59 18.76
CA GLU A 208 -13.53 3.63 17.82
C GLU A 208 -12.51 3.22 16.76
N VAL A 209 -12.42 1.92 16.55
CA VAL A 209 -11.66 1.35 15.44
C VAL A 209 -12.48 1.47 14.16
N VAL A 210 -11.86 1.94 13.08
CA VAL A 210 -12.50 2.08 11.78
C VAL A 210 -11.77 1.26 10.72
N TRP A 211 -12.53 0.83 9.72
CA TRP A 211 -12.00 0.33 8.46
C TRP A 211 -12.17 1.37 7.36
N VAL A 212 -11.05 1.86 6.83
CA VAL A 212 -11.04 2.72 5.65
C VAL A 212 -10.69 1.89 4.43
N ARG A 213 -11.54 1.91 3.41
CA ARG A 213 -11.35 1.15 2.16
C ARG A 213 -11.08 2.11 1.00
N SER A 214 -10.10 1.75 0.18
CA SER A 214 -9.83 2.43 -1.08
C SER A 214 -11.02 2.28 -2.03
N ALA A 215 -11.49 3.40 -2.59
CA ALA A 215 -12.58 3.39 -3.54
C ALA A 215 -12.16 2.69 -4.84
N ARG A 216 -10.89 2.83 -5.23
CA ARG A 216 -10.29 2.21 -6.43
C ARG A 216 -10.15 0.69 -6.32
N SER A 217 -10.18 0.16 -5.10
CA SER A 217 -9.98 -1.28 -4.84
C SER A 217 -11.30 -2.05 -4.73
N ARG A 218 -12.45 -1.37 -4.77
CA ARG A 218 -13.75 -1.99 -4.48
C ARG A 218 -14.03 -3.23 -5.33
N ASP A 219 -13.84 -3.13 -6.64
CA ASP A 219 -14.09 -4.25 -7.56
C ASP A 219 -13.02 -5.36 -7.42
N ARG A 220 -11.81 -5.00 -6.97
CA ARG A 220 -10.70 -5.93 -6.75
C ARG A 220 -10.86 -6.75 -5.46
N LEU A 221 -11.58 -6.21 -4.49
CA LEU A 221 -11.90 -6.88 -3.23
C LEU A 221 -13.05 -7.88 -3.38
N GLY A 222 -13.90 -7.73 -4.39
CA GLY A 222 -15.07 -8.60 -4.61
C GLY A 222 -14.76 -10.11 -4.61
N PRO A 223 -13.71 -10.58 -5.29
CA PRO A 223 -13.30 -11.99 -5.26
C PRO A 223 -12.88 -12.53 -3.88
N PHE A 224 -12.64 -11.66 -2.89
CA PHE A 224 -12.21 -12.01 -1.54
C PHE A 224 -13.26 -11.69 -0.47
N ALA A 225 -14.54 -11.55 -0.87
CA ALA A 225 -15.60 -11.18 0.06
C ALA A 225 -15.68 -12.10 1.30
N PRO A 226 -15.53 -13.43 1.20
CA PRO A 226 -15.55 -14.32 2.37
C PRO A 226 -14.42 -14.01 3.37
N GLU A 227 -13.19 -13.87 2.89
CA GLU A 227 -12.02 -13.61 3.75
C GLU A 227 -12.10 -12.21 4.39
N LEU A 228 -12.65 -11.25 3.65
CA LEU A 228 -12.90 -9.92 4.18
C LEU A 228 -13.97 -9.92 5.26
N SER A 229 -15.02 -10.74 5.13
CA SER A 229 -16.03 -10.90 6.17
C SER A 229 -15.43 -11.49 7.45
N GLU A 230 -14.64 -12.56 7.35
CA GLU A 230 -13.96 -13.17 8.51
C GLU A 230 -13.06 -12.15 9.23
N LEU A 231 -12.25 -11.38 8.49
CA LEU A 231 -11.38 -10.35 9.05
C LEU A 231 -12.15 -9.22 9.75
N LEU A 232 -13.37 -8.92 9.31
CA LEU A 232 -14.21 -7.90 9.94
C LEU A 232 -14.87 -8.43 11.22
N ASP A 233 -15.25 -9.71 11.22
CA ASP A 233 -15.89 -10.37 12.35
C ASP A 233 -14.90 -10.63 13.50
N GLU A 234 -13.66 -11.05 13.20
CA GLU A 234 -12.58 -11.24 14.19
C GLU A 234 -12.28 -9.98 15.02
N ILE A 235 -12.67 -8.80 14.55
CA ILE A 235 -12.46 -7.51 15.23
C ILE A 235 -13.62 -7.18 16.16
N SER A 236 -14.84 -7.59 15.82
CA SER A 236 -16.00 -7.36 16.67
C SER A 236 -15.90 -8.16 17.98
N ASP A 237 -15.21 -9.29 17.96
CA ASP A 237 -15.03 -10.17 19.13
C ASP A 237 -13.82 -9.79 20.01
N ALA A 238 -12.94 -8.90 19.52
CA ALA A 238 -11.77 -8.41 20.25
C ALA A 238 -11.99 -7.04 20.95
N SER A 239 -13.23 -6.54 20.95
CA SER A 239 -13.65 -5.23 21.47
C SER A 239 -14.32 -5.32 22.84
#